data_AF-A0A7W1YKT0-F1
#
_entry.id   AF-A0A7W1YKT0-F1
#
_cell.length_a   1.000
_cell.length_b   1.000
_cell.length_c   1.000
_cell.angle_alpha   90.00
_cell.angle_beta   90.00
_cell.angle_gamma   90.00
#
_symmetry.space_group_name_H-M   'P 1'
#
loop_
_entity.id
_entity.type
_entity.pdbx_description
1 polymer ?
#
loop_
_entity_poly.entity_id
_entity_poly.type
_entity_poly.pdbx_seq_one_letter_code
_entity_poly.pdbx_strand_id
1 'polypeptide(L)'
;VKDAGHWRPAAAADEAGLRKRPGLQGPIDDIFMEPFLVAMPSGTSPNARFQRWVEFESQHFRERWASVLRGELREKKDSEVTADDLARYHVLAWGDATSNSLIARTLAKLPIGWDAQAIHVGAQDYASASHALAMIQPNPLSPGKYLVLNSGVTFRESDDRNNAMQNPKLPDWAVIDLDKAPDEHAAGGIAAAGFFDEAWKVK
;
A
#
# COMPACT_ATOMS: atom_id res chain seq x y z
N VAL A 1 3.86 25.55 12.93
CA VAL A 1 2.50 25.93 13.39
C VAL A 1 2.22 27.37 12.98
N LYS A 2 1.00 27.65 12.49
CA LYS A 2 0.57 29.01 12.17
C LYS A 2 -0.05 29.62 13.42
N ASP A 3 0.61 30.63 13.97
CA ASP A 3 0.23 31.33 15.19
C ASP A 3 0.14 32.83 14.86
N ALA A 4 -1.01 33.45 15.16
CA ALA A 4 -1.30 34.84 14.85
C ALA A 4 -0.95 35.27 13.39
N GLY A 5 -1.18 34.40 12.40
CA GLY A 5 -0.90 34.69 11.00
C GLY A 5 0.56 34.45 10.55
N HIS A 6 1.46 34.10 11.47
CA HIS A 6 2.87 33.84 11.18
C HIS A 6 3.22 32.35 11.32
N TRP A 7 4.12 31.87 10.47
CA TRP A 7 4.66 30.52 10.59
C TRP A 7 5.78 30.49 11.63
N ARG A 8 5.63 29.61 12.63
CA ARG A 8 6.65 29.32 13.63
C ARG A 8 7.04 27.84 13.60
N PRO A 9 8.32 27.48 13.85
CA PRO A 9 8.69 26.10 14.14
C PRO A 9 7.83 25.57 15.29
N ALA A 10 7.30 24.35 15.16
CA ALA A 10 6.66 23.72 16.31
C ALA A 10 7.74 23.42 17.36
N ALA A 11 7.46 23.65 18.65
CA ALA A 11 8.20 22.94 19.70
C ALA A 11 8.05 21.44 19.41
N ALA A 12 9.11 20.66 19.65
CA ALA A 12 9.19 19.24 19.30
C ALA A 12 7.82 18.57 19.45
N ALA A 13 7.36 17.93 18.37
CA ALA A 13 6.02 17.43 18.21
C ALA A 13 5.68 16.33 19.25
N ASP A 14 5.46 16.71 20.50
CA ASP A 14 4.72 15.94 21.50
C ASP A 14 3.24 16.04 21.14
N GLU A 15 2.85 15.37 20.05
CA GLU A 15 1.45 15.08 19.80
C GLU A 15 1.29 13.57 19.93
N ALA A 16 0.78 13.14 21.08
CA ALA A 16 0.45 11.75 21.33
C ALA A 16 -0.52 11.24 20.25
N GLY A 17 -0.09 10.28 19.44
CA GLY A 17 -0.95 9.63 18.44
C GLY A 17 -0.26 9.36 17.11
N LEU A 18 -0.95 8.59 16.26
CA LEU A 18 -0.52 8.31 14.90
C LEU A 18 -0.78 9.53 14.02
N ARG A 19 0.26 10.05 13.35
CA ARG A 19 0.17 11.22 12.48
C ARG A 19 1.13 11.14 11.30
N LYS A 20 0.80 11.84 10.23
CA LYS A 20 1.72 12.05 9.10
C LYS A 20 2.93 12.88 9.56
N ARG A 21 4.11 12.46 9.13
CA ARG A 21 5.41 13.10 9.42
C ARG A 21 6.40 12.76 8.30
N PRO A 22 7.50 13.51 8.13
CA PRO A 22 8.51 13.17 7.12
C PRO A 22 9.02 11.73 7.26
N GLY A 23 9.10 10.98 6.15
CA GLY A 23 9.38 9.55 6.08
C GLY A 23 8.19 8.64 6.47
N LEU A 24 7.02 9.21 6.78
CA LEU A 24 5.80 8.52 7.15
C LEU A 24 4.56 9.41 6.83
N GLN A 25 4.40 9.82 5.57
CA GLN A 25 3.34 10.71 5.08
C GLN A 25 2.55 10.21 3.84
N GLY A 26 2.98 9.14 3.17
CA GLY A 26 2.44 8.69 1.88
C GLY A 26 2.94 9.54 0.69
N PRO A 27 2.53 9.28 -0.57
CA PRO A 27 1.55 8.28 -1.01
C PRO A 27 2.12 6.85 -1.05
N ILE A 28 1.44 5.89 -1.71
CA ILE A 28 1.85 4.47 -1.75
C ILE A 28 3.35 4.27 -2.05
N ASP A 29 3.89 4.98 -3.04
CA ASP A 29 5.30 4.86 -3.44
C ASP A 29 6.30 5.40 -2.41
N ASP A 30 5.86 6.12 -1.37
CA ASP A 30 6.76 6.64 -0.31
C ASP A 30 7.46 5.50 0.45
N ILE A 31 6.91 4.28 0.41
CA ILE A 31 7.58 3.08 0.90
C ILE A 31 8.96 2.85 0.28
N PHE A 32 9.18 3.28 -0.97
CA PHE A 32 10.41 3.01 -1.71
C PHE A 32 11.56 3.98 -1.36
N MET A 33 11.31 4.97 -0.52
CA MET A 33 12.32 5.94 -0.08
C MET A 33 13.24 5.40 1.03
N GLU A 34 12.90 4.25 1.61
CA GLU A 34 13.64 3.58 2.68
C GLU A 34 13.70 2.05 2.45
N PRO A 35 14.54 1.31 3.20
CA PRO A 35 14.59 -0.15 3.10
C PRO A 35 13.22 -0.80 3.35
N PHE A 36 12.80 -1.65 2.41
CA PHE A 36 11.56 -2.41 2.48
C PHE A 36 11.76 -3.90 2.20
N LEU A 37 10.78 -4.70 2.61
CA LEU A 37 10.65 -6.14 2.41
C LEU A 37 9.30 -6.44 1.76
N VAL A 38 9.30 -7.27 0.73
CA VAL A 38 8.09 -7.80 0.11
C VAL A 38 7.68 -9.10 0.82
N ALA A 39 6.45 -9.13 1.30
CA ALA A 39 5.83 -10.30 1.91
C ALA A 39 4.81 -10.91 0.94
N MET A 40 5.19 -12.00 0.30
CA MET A 40 4.32 -12.77 -0.59
C MET A 40 3.37 -13.67 0.22
N PRO A 41 2.13 -13.89 -0.24
CA PRO A 41 1.19 -14.76 0.45
C PRO A 41 1.68 -16.21 0.45
N SER A 42 1.62 -16.88 1.61
CA SER A 42 1.87 -18.31 1.77
C SER A 42 0.62 -19.15 1.54
N GLY A 43 -0.57 -18.54 1.62
CA GLY A 43 -1.86 -19.16 1.33
C GLY A 43 -2.45 -18.74 -0.02
N THR A 44 -3.73 -19.07 -0.22
CA THR A 44 -4.48 -18.78 -1.45
C THR A 44 -5.78 -18.08 -1.10
N SER A 45 -6.11 -17.01 -1.82
CA SER A 45 -7.39 -16.33 -1.66
C SER A 45 -8.53 -17.20 -2.19
N PRO A 46 -9.68 -17.30 -1.49
CA PRO A 46 -10.86 -17.96 -2.02
C PRO A 46 -11.48 -17.19 -3.21
N ASN A 47 -11.15 -15.90 -3.37
CA ASN A 47 -11.53 -15.14 -4.55
C ASN A 47 -10.53 -15.41 -5.68
N ALA A 48 -10.87 -16.33 -6.58
CA ALA A 48 -10.02 -16.70 -7.71
C ALA A 48 -9.69 -15.54 -8.66
N ARG A 49 -10.58 -14.53 -8.77
CA ARG A 49 -10.31 -13.33 -9.59
C ARG A 49 -9.23 -12.47 -8.94
N PHE A 50 -9.38 -12.18 -7.65
CA PHE A 50 -8.38 -11.45 -6.87
C PHE A 50 -7.05 -12.20 -6.81
N GLN A 51 -7.06 -13.52 -6.61
CA GLN A 51 -5.86 -14.36 -6.60
C GLN A 51 -5.03 -14.20 -7.89
N ARG A 52 -5.68 -14.31 -9.06
CA ARG A 52 -4.99 -14.13 -10.35
C ARG A 52 -4.45 -12.72 -10.52
N TRP A 53 -5.17 -11.71 -10.04
CA TRP A 53 -4.72 -10.33 -10.08
C TRP A 53 -3.49 -10.11 -9.19
N VAL A 54 -3.47 -10.65 -7.97
CA VAL A 54 -2.29 -10.59 -7.07
C VAL A 54 -1.08 -11.28 -7.71
N GLU A 55 -1.27 -12.46 -8.30
CA GLU A 55 -0.19 -13.18 -9.00
C GLU A 55 0.37 -12.37 -10.16
N PHE A 56 -0.50 -11.78 -10.97
CA PHE A 56 -0.10 -10.93 -12.09
C PHE A 56 0.62 -9.66 -11.63
N GLU A 57 0.02 -8.86 -10.75
CA GLU A 57 0.58 -7.56 -10.34
C GLU A 57 1.84 -7.70 -9.49
N SER A 58 1.95 -8.74 -8.65
CA SER A 58 3.19 -9.00 -7.92
C SER A 58 4.34 -9.41 -8.86
N GLN A 59 4.05 -10.18 -9.91
CA GLN A 59 5.03 -10.51 -10.94
C GLN A 59 5.41 -9.29 -11.79
N HIS A 60 4.42 -8.50 -12.21
CA HIS A 60 4.63 -7.24 -12.91
C HIS A 60 5.53 -6.30 -12.10
N PHE A 61 5.26 -6.15 -10.81
CA PHE A 61 6.10 -5.35 -9.91
C PHE A 61 7.56 -5.84 -9.87
N ARG A 62 7.82 -7.15 -9.80
CA ARG A 62 9.19 -7.71 -9.87
C ARG A 62 9.89 -7.29 -11.15
N GLU A 63 9.21 -7.43 -12.29
CA GLU A 63 9.76 -7.12 -13.60
C GLU A 63 10.04 -5.61 -13.76
N ARG A 64 9.12 -4.77 -13.30
CA ARG A 64 9.29 -3.30 -13.27
C ARG A 64 10.46 -2.90 -12.38
N TRP A 65 10.56 -3.47 -11.19
CA TRP A 65 11.64 -3.18 -10.26
C TRP A 65 13.01 -3.54 -10.84
N ALA A 66 13.14 -4.72 -11.46
CA ALA A 66 14.37 -5.16 -12.08
C ALA A 66 14.73 -4.34 -13.34
N SER A 67 13.75 -4.04 -14.20
CA SER A 67 14.01 -3.39 -15.50
C SER A 67 14.23 -1.88 -15.38
N VAL A 68 13.42 -1.19 -14.56
CA VAL A 68 13.47 0.28 -14.44
C VAL A 68 14.39 0.71 -13.31
N LEU A 69 14.24 0.10 -12.13
CA LEU A 69 14.97 0.49 -10.93
C LEU A 69 16.27 -0.31 -10.74
N ARG A 70 16.52 -1.31 -11.59
CA ARG A 70 17.76 -2.09 -11.64
C ARG A 70 18.13 -2.71 -10.29
N GLY A 71 17.11 -3.08 -9.52
CA GLY A 71 17.26 -3.68 -8.21
C GLY A 71 16.74 -5.11 -8.16
N GLU A 72 17.14 -5.82 -7.12
CA GLU A 72 16.53 -7.10 -6.73
C GLU A 72 15.63 -6.87 -5.51
N LEU A 73 14.43 -7.45 -5.54
CA LEU A 73 13.51 -7.35 -4.41
C LEU A 73 13.94 -8.28 -3.29
N ARG A 74 13.92 -7.76 -2.06
CA ARG A 74 13.97 -8.60 -0.86
C ARG A 74 12.59 -9.17 -0.66
N GLU A 75 12.43 -10.46 -0.88
CA GLU A 75 11.14 -11.14 -0.76
C GLU A 75 11.20 -12.29 0.24
N LYS A 76 10.11 -12.47 0.97
CA LYS A 76 9.84 -13.62 1.85
C LYS A 76 8.39 -14.04 1.70
N LYS A 77 8.07 -15.29 2.04
CA LYS A 77 6.68 -15.60 2.38
C LYS A 77 6.30 -14.84 3.64
N ASP A 78 5.05 -14.41 3.74
CA ASP A 78 4.52 -13.73 4.92
C ASP A 78 4.72 -14.55 6.21
N SER A 79 4.64 -15.88 6.11
CA SER A 79 4.90 -16.83 7.21
C SER A 79 6.36 -16.85 7.69
N GLU A 80 7.29 -16.33 6.90
CA GLU A 80 8.74 -16.28 7.19
C GLU A 80 9.19 -14.89 7.67
N VAL A 81 8.29 -13.91 7.69
CA VAL A 81 8.60 -12.56 8.15
C VAL A 81 8.74 -12.55 9.68
N THR A 82 9.91 -12.15 10.15
CA THR A 82 10.27 -12.16 11.57
C THR A 82 10.06 -10.80 12.23
N ALA A 83 10.14 -10.76 13.57
CA ALA A 83 10.14 -9.49 14.29
C ALA A 83 11.35 -8.60 13.95
N ASP A 84 12.52 -9.18 13.64
CA ASP A 84 13.69 -8.41 13.20
C ASP A 84 13.44 -7.74 11.84
N ASP A 85 12.80 -8.46 10.92
CA ASP A 85 12.41 -7.90 9.62
C ASP A 85 11.47 -6.70 9.81
N LEU A 86 10.44 -6.84 10.66
CA LEU A 86 9.47 -5.77 10.96
C LEU A 86 10.11 -4.54 11.63
N ALA A 87 11.18 -4.73 12.41
CA ALA A 87 11.92 -3.63 13.02
C ALA A 87 12.80 -2.89 11.99
N ARG A 88 13.35 -3.62 11.01
CA ARG A 88 14.33 -3.09 10.05
C ARG A 88 13.72 -2.50 8.80
N TYR A 89 12.62 -3.07 8.31
CA TYR A 89 12.07 -2.77 7.00
C TYR A 89 10.64 -2.23 7.07
N HIS A 90 10.29 -1.38 6.11
CA HIS A 90 8.90 -1.28 5.69
C HIS A 90 8.43 -2.61 5.08
N VAL A 91 7.13 -2.88 5.12
CA VAL A 91 6.57 -4.11 4.56
C VAL A 91 5.59 -3.79 3.45
N LEU A 92 5.77 -4.44 2.31
CA LEU A 92 4.81 -4.48 1.21
C LEU A 92 4.21 -5.89 1.18
N ALA A 93 2.93 -6.03 1.53
CA ALA A 93 2.24 -7.31 1.62
C ALA A 93 1.25 -7.50 0.47
N TRP A 94 1.38 -8.62 -0.23
CA TRP A 94 0.46 -9.04 -1.28
C TRP A 94 -0.55 -10.06 -0.74
N GLY A 95 -1.80 -9.99 -1.21
CA GLY A 95 -2.89 -10.89 -0.86
C GLY A 95 -3.98 -10.24 -0.01
N ASP A 96 -4.72 -11.08 0.71
CA ASP A 96 -5.79 -10.69 1.62
C ASP A 96 -5.59 -11.36 2.99
N ALA A 97 -6.53 -11.15 3.92
CA ALA A 97 -6.46 -11.73 5.26
C ALA A 97 -6.54 -13.27 5.30
N THR A 98 -6.93 -13.93 4.20
CA THR A 98 -6.98 -15.40 4.10
C THR A 98 -5.71 -15.99 3.49
N SER A 99 -5.03 -15.25 2.61
CA SER A 99 -3.81 -15.70 1.93
C SER A 99 -2.51 -15.17 2.56
N ASN A 100 -2.58 -14.07 3.32
CA ASN A 100 -1.44 -13.43 3.96
C ASN A 100 -1.71 -13.13 5.44
N SER A 101 -0.97 -13.82 6.32
CA SER A 101 -1.07 -13.74 7.78
C SER A 101 -0.66 -12.38 8.36
N LEU A 102 0.22 -11.61 7.70
CA LEU A 102 0.55 -10.25 8.14
C LEU A 102 -0.65 -9.32 7.94
N ILE A 103 -1.36 -9.48 6.81
CA ILE A 103 -2.59 -8.74 6.54
C ILE A 103 -3.66 -9.14 7.56
N ALA A 104 -3.85 -10.45 7.80
CA ALA A 104 -4.80 -10.95 8.80
C ALA A 104 -4.58 -10.36 10.20
N ARG A 105 -3.32 -10.25 10.64
CA ARG A 105 -2.94 -9.71 11.96
C ARG A 105 -3.13 -8.21 12.08
N THR A 106 -3.16 -7.47 10.97
CA THR A 106 -3.22 -6.02 10.96
C THR A 106 -4.59 -5.47 10.61
N LEU A 107 -5.44 -6.25 9.91
CA LEU A 107 -6.73 -5.84 9.36
C LEU A 107 -7.61 -5.03 10.33
N ALA A 108 -7.78 -5.49 11.57
CA ALA A 108 -8.63 -4.83 12.56
C ALA A 108 -8.12 -3.45 13.02
N LYS A 109 -6.90 -3.06 12.65
CA LYS A 109 -6.26 -1.78 12.99
C LYS A 109 -6.05 -0.89 11.76
N LEU A 110 -6.47 -1.33 10.58
CA LEU A 110 -6.35 -0.56 9.34
C LEU A 110 -7.49 0.48 9.26
N PRO A 111 -7.26 1.65 8.65
CA PRO A 111 -8.32 2.66 8.47
C PRO A 111 -9.36 2.26 7.42
N ILE A 112 -9.03 1.32 6.53
CA ILE A 112 -9.93 0.70 5.57
C ILE A 112 -9.95 -0.80 5.88
N GLY A 113 -11.14 -1.31 6.23
CA GLY A 113 -11.39 -2.72 6.47
C GLY A 113 -12.09 -3.36 5.28
N TRP A 114 -12.06 -4.68 5.22
CA TRP A 114 -12.86 -5.46 4.29
C TRP A 114 -13.23 -6.80 4.88
N ASP A 115 -14.28 -7.39 4.35
CA ASP A 115 -14.71 -8.76 4.63
C ASP A 115 -14.93 -9.53 3.32
N ALA A 116 -15.59 -10.69 3.41
CA ALA A 116 -15.85 -11.53 2.25
C ALA A 116 -16.83 -10.87 1.25
N GLN A 117 -17.58 -9.85 1.69
CA GLN A 117 -18.61 -9.18 0.91
C GLN A 117 -18.11 -7.87 0.32
N ALA A 118 -17.47 -7.01 1.13
CA ALA A 118 -17.09 -5.68 0.71
C ALA A 118 -15.80 -5.12 1.33
N ILE A 119 -15.19 -4.18 0.61
CA ILE A 119 -14.19 -3.23 1.10
C ILE A 119 -14.94 -1.96 1.54
N HIS A 120 -14.70 -1.53 2.78
CA HIS A 120 -15.41 -0.41 3.43
C HIS A 120 -14.53 0.83 3.50
N VAL A 121 -14.84 1.83 2.68
CA VAL A 121 -14.12 3.11 2.64
C VAL A 121 -15.06 4.23 3.10
N GLY A 122 -14.96 4.61 4.37
CA GLY A 122 -15.84 5.62 4.95
C GLY A 122 -17.30 5.17 4.89
N ALA A 123 -18.13 5.86 4.11
CA ALA A 123 -19.54 5.52 3.89
C ALA A 123 -19.80 4.73 2.58
N GLN A 124 -18.74 4.33 1.86
CA GLN A 124 -18.83 3.65 0.58
C GLN A 124 -18.36 2.21 0.70
N ASP A 125 -19.10 1.30 0.07
CA ASP A 125 -18.80 -0.12 0.02
C ASP A 125 -18.52 -0.56 -1.43
N TYR A 126 -17.49 -1.39 -1.60
CA TYR A 126 -17.10 -1.96 -2.89
C TYR A 126 -17.05 -3.48 -2.79
N ALA A 127 -17.66 -4.19 -3.73
CA ALA A 127 -17.75 -5.65 -3.65
C ALA A 127 -16.37 -6.33 -3.67
N SER A 128 -16.03 -7.08 -2.62
CA SER A 128 -14.76 -7.85 -2.51
C SER A 128 -14.61 -8.90 -3.60
N ALA A 129 -15.71 -9.29 -4.25
CA ALA A 129 -15.71 -10.23 -5.38
C ALA A 129 -15.05 -9.64 -6.64
N SER A 130 -15.14 -8.32 -6.85
CA SER A 130 -14.68 -7.63 -8.06
C SER A 130 -13.73 -6.47 -7.80
N HIS A 131 -13.35 -6.20 -6.55
CA HIS A 131 -12.43 -5.13 -6.21
C HIS A 131 -11.24 -5.60 -5.36
N ALA A 132 -10.13 -4.89 -5.48
CA ALA A 132 -8.95 -5.03 -4.65
C ALA A 132 -8.65 -3.71 -3.92
N LEU A 133 -8.02 -3.79 -2.74
CA LEU A 133 -7.55 -2.62 -1.99
C LEU A 133 -6.03 -2.53 -2.10
N ALA A 134 -5.54 -1.42 -2.66
CA ALA A 134 -4.16 -0.98 -2.54
C ALA A 134 -4.10 0.17 -1.53
N MET A 135 -3.17 0.14 -0.57
CA MET A 135 -2.99 1.26 0.36
C MET A 135 -1.62 1.28 1.03
N ILE A 136 -1.25 2.43 1.59
CA ILE A 136 -0.12 2.61 2.49
C ILE A 136 -0.59 3.15 3.83
N GLN A 137 -0.04 2.63 4.94
CA GLN A 137 -0.22 3.25 6.24
C GLN A 137 0.92 2.88 7.21
N PRO A 138 1.05 3.55 8.37
CA PRO A 138 1.92 3.10 9.45
C PRO A 138 1.58 1.66 9.86
N ASN A 139 2.59 0.81 9.93
CA ASN A 139 2.44 -0.61 10.20
C ASN A 139 1.98 -0.83 11.65
N PRO A 140 0.81 -1.43 11.90
CA PRO A 140 0.34 -1.68 13.27
C PRO A 140 1.22 -2.65 14.07
N LEU A 141 2.14 -3.37 13.42
CA LEU A 141 3.14 -4.24 14.04
C LEU A 141 4.50 -3.54 14.23
N SER A 142 4.71 -2.38 13.59
CA SER A 142 5.94 -1.59 13.66
C SER A 142 5.62 -0.11 13.37
N PRO A 143 5.13 0.68 14.35
CA PRO A 143 4.53 2.00 14.11
C PRO A 143 5.45 3.05 13.47
N GLY A 144 6.77 2.82 13.46
CA GLY A 144 7.75 3.66 12.78
C GLY A 144 8.00 3.31 11.31
N LYS A 145 7.30 2.30 10.77
CA LYS A 145 7.49 1.76 9.43
C LYS A 145 6.15 1.69 8.69
N TYR A 146 6.18 1.64 7.36
CA TYR A 146 5.00 1.40 6.55
C TYR A 146 4.59 -0.07 6.46
N LEU A 147 3.29 -0.25 6.29
CA LEU A 147 2.65 -1.39 5.67
C LEU A 147 1.98 -0.91 4.39
N VAL A 148 2.39 -1.45 3.25
CA VAL A 148 1.70 -1.29 1.96
C VAL A 148 0.96 -2.58 1.64
N LEU A 149 -0.27 -2.46 1.16
CA LEU A 149 -1.07 -3.58 0.66
C LEU A 149 -1.17 -3.52 -0.86
N ASN A 150 -0.98 -4.68 -1.49
CA ASN A 150 -1.37 -4.96 -2.89
C ASN A 150 -0.98 -3.87 -3.90
N SER A 151 0.25 -3.39 -3.82
CA SER A 151 0.75 -2.37 -4.75
C SER A 151 2.25 -2.51 -4.97
N GLY A 152 2.75 -1.84 -6.00
CA GLY A 152 4.17 -1.75 -6.34
C GLY A 152 4.53 -0.30 -6.68
N VAL A 153 5.55 -0.09 -7.50
CA VAL A 153 5.71 1.22 -8.17
C VAL A 153 4.46 1.51 -8.99
N THR A 154 3.89 2.70 -8.85
CA THR A 154 2.57 2.98 -9.43
C THR A 154 2.63 3.58 -10.82
N PHE A 155 3.79 4.06 -11.26
CA PHE A 155 4.04 4.39 -12.66
C PHE A 155 4.18 3.10 -13.50
N ARG A 156 3.72 3.15 -14.74
CA ARG A 156 3.64 1.97 -15.63
C ARG A 156 4.31 2.27 -16.97
N GLU A 157 4.18 1.37 -17.93
CA GLU A 157 4.90 1.40 -19.22
C GLU A 157 4.65 2.70 -19.99
N SER A 158 3.44 3.28 -19.88
CA SER A 158 3.14 4.56 -20.51
C SER A 158 4.00 5.73 -20.02
N ASP A 159 4.60 5.59 -18.83
CA ASP A 159 5.49 6.57 -18.19
C ASP A 159 6.97 6.37 -18.55
N ASP A 160 7.34 5.30 -19.26
CA ASP A 160 8.75 4.98 -19.56
C ASP A 160 9.41 5.90 -20.58
N ARG A 161 8.62 6.73 -21.27
CA ARG A 161 9.13 7.66 -22.29
C ARG A 161 10.15 8.64 -21.73
N ASN A 162 9.99 9.05 -20.48
CA ASN A 162 10.97 9.88 -19.79
C ASN A 162 10.83 9.72 -18.27
N ASN A 163 11.96 9.87 -17.55
CA ASN A 163 11.98 9.69 -16.10
C ASN A 163 11.16 10.74 -15.33
N ALA A 164 10.80 11.87 -15.94
CA ALA A 164 9.95 12.87 -15.27
C ALA A 164 8.50 12.40 -15.13
N MET A 165 8.09 11.38 -15.89
CA MET A 165 6.79 10.73 -15.77
C MET A 165 6.78 9.57 -14.77
N GLN A 166 7.95 9.13 -14.28
CA GLN A 166 8.07 8.04 -13.29
C GLN A 166 7.84 8.57 -11.86
N ASN A 167 6.73 9.28 -11.67
CA ASN A 167 6.27 9.82 -10.40
C ASN A 167 5.10 8.96 -9.84
N PRO A 168 4.81 9.03 -8.53
CA PRO A 168 3.68 8.32 -7.94
C PRO A 168 2.36 8.66 -8.65
N LYS A 169 1.57 7.64 -8.96
CA LYS A 169 0.29 7.72 -9.69
C LYS A 169 -0.94 7.39 -8.85
N LEU A 170 -0.75 6.69 -7.73
CA LEU A 170 -1.80 6.46 -6.74
C LEU A 170 -1.56 7.31 -5.48
N PRO A 171 -2.62 7.71 -4.76
CA PRO A 171 -2.52 8.43 -3.50
C PRO A 171 -2.25 7.44 -2.35
N ASP A 172 -2.75 7.68 -1.14
CA ASP A 172 -2.50 6.79 -0.01
C ASP A 172 -3.27 5.47 -0.10
N TRP A 173 -4.41 5.47 -0.80
CA TRP A 173 -5.22 4.27 -1.01
C TRP A 173 -5.98 4.34 -2.35
N ALA A 174 -6.26 3.18 -2.91
CA ALA A 174 -7.10 3.01 -4.09
C ALA A 174 -7.90 1.71 -4.00
N VAL A 175 -9.17 1.78 -4.39
CA VAL A 175 -10.01 0.62 -4.69
C VAL A 175 -9.91 0.36 -6.19
N ILE A 176 -9.37 -0.80 -6.53
CA ILE A 176 -9.11 -1.23 -7.90
C ILE A 176 -10.26 -2.13 -8.35
N ASP A 177 -10.94 -1.75 -9.42
CA ASP A 177 -11.96 -2.52 -10.14
C ASP A 177 -11.29 -3.57 -11.04
N LEU A 178 -11.54 -4.83 -10.72
CA LEU A 178 -10.99 -6.01 -11.39
C LEU A 178 -11.82 -6.46 -12.61
N ASP A 179 -12.93 -5.79 -12.93
CA ASP A 179 -13.64 -5.99 -14.21
C ASP A 179 -12.89 -5.35 -15.39
N LYS A 180 -11.95 -4.43 -15.10
CA LYS A 180 -11.00 -3.92 -16.08
C LYS A 180 -9.64 -4.57 -15.85
N ALA A 181 -9.10 -5.20 -16.89
CA ALA A 181 -7.78 -5.79 -16.83
C ALA A 181 -6.70 -4.69 -16.64
N PRO A 182 -5.58 -5.00 -15.98
CA PRO A 182 -4.42 -4.11 -15.96
C PRO A 182 -3.92 -3.79 -17.38
N ASP A 183 -3.38 -2.58 -17.55
CA ASP A 183 -2.84 -2.07 -18.81
C ASP A 183 -1.56 -1.23 -18.57
N GLU A 184 -1.09 -0.52 -19.60
CA GLU A 184 0.10 0.36 -19.51
C GLU A 184 -0.10 1.61 -18.64
N HIS A 185 -1.30 1.84 -18.11
CA HIS A 185 -1.68 3.03 -17.34
C HIS A 185 -2.07 2.70 -15.90
N ALA A 186 -2.72 1.56 -15.64
CA ALA A 186 -3.18 1.19 -14.31
C ALA A 186 -3.17 -0.33 -14.04
N ALA A 187 -3.17 -0.69 -12.76
CA ALA A 187 -3.30 -2.06 -12.26
C ALA A 187 -4.74 -2.61 -12.37
N GLY A 188 -5.61 -2.00 -13.18
CA GLY A 188 -7.04 -2.25 -13.26
C GLY A 188 -7.82 -0.93 -13.28
N GLY A 189 -9.15 -1.00 -13.21
CA GLY A 189 -9.98 0.20 -13.11
C GLY A 189 -9.79 0.88 -11.76
N ILE A 190 -9.81 2.21 -11.69
CA ILE A 190 -9.80 2.91 -10.38
C ILE A 190 -11.24 3.26 -10.02
N ALA A 191 -11.85 2.50 -9.11
CA ALA A 191 -13.21 2.73 -8.63
C ALA A 191 -13.26 3.91 -7.65
N ALA A 192 -12.23 4.04 -6.81
CA ALA A 192 -12.00 5.18 -5.94
C ALA A 192 -10.53 5.26 -5.52
N ALA A 193 -10.08 6.45 -5.17
CA ALA A 193 -8.75 6.66 -4.60
C ALA A 193 -8.75 7.95 -3.76
N GLY A 194 -7.88 8.01 -2.76
CA GLY A 194 -7.80 9.18 -1.90
C GLY A 194 -6.59 9.23 -0.98
N PHE A 195 -6.51 10.35 -0.26
CA PHE A 195 -5.51 10.57 0.79
C PHE A 195 -6.18 10.45 2.15
N PHE A 196 -5.49 9.82 3.08
CA PHE A 196 -5.84 9.89 4.50
C PHE A 196 -5.62 11.32 5.02
N ASP A 197 -6.30 11.66 6.11
CA ASP A 197 -6.03 12.89 6.85
C ASP A 197 -4.68 12.85 7.59
N GLU A 198 -4.33 13.93 8.30
CA GLU A 198 -3.09 14.03 9.07
C GLU A 198 -2.99 12.98 10.20
N ALA A 199 -4.11 12.36 10.59
CA ALA A 199 -4.19 11.31 11.60
C ALA A 199 -4.35 9.90 10.98
N TRP A 200 -4.06 9.75 9.68
CA TRP A 200 -4.16 8.49 8.93
C TRP A 200 -5.58 7.90 8.85
N LYS A 201 -6.63 8.74 8.89
CA LYS A 201 -8.02 8.30 8.76
C LYS A 201 -8.61 8.60 7.37
N VAL A 202 -9.57 7.78 6.96
CA VAL A 202 -10.41 8.06 5.79
C VAL A 202 -11.23 9.33 6.07
N LYS A 203 -11.36 10.19 5.05
CA LYS A 203 -12.10 11.45 5.12
C LYS A 203 -13.61 11.25 4.91
#